data_AF-A0A7X8HR03-F1
#
_entry.id   AF-A0A7X8HR03-F1
#
_cell.length_a   1.000
_cell.length_b   1.000
_cell.length_c   1.000
_cell.angle_alpha   90.00
_cell.angle_beta   90.00
_cell.angle_gamma   90.00
#
_symmetry.space_group_name_H-M   'P 1'
#
loop_
_entity.id
_entity.type
_entity.pdbx_description
1 polymer ?
#
loop_
_entity_poly.entity_id
_entity_poly.type
_entity_poly.pdbx_seq_one_letter_code
_entity_poly.pdbx_strand_id
1 'polypeptide(L)'
;MEMYIIFHIIYFFIYNIVQIFKSPFYWIIIGIIAYQYGKIAKWKKLALEGYGGSYLCNIFTSMMTGLLGGIMGSVMFVHLGTIIDLRDLYALIIMAILLSLIDPRYMCFAYGGGIISLISLKFGYPHIDIPQIMTVVGVLHLVESIMILIDGTRGRLPIFMDSPEGLIGGFSMNRFWPVPLVMFINKGSIYPATIMAILGYGDIALTDYPERKSILTVIMLFLFSILVIVFAQVSIMQYKFRYVVAIFAPLGHETVVAIGRWVEERGNLKFKPSDMGLKVLDTLPDSIARKMGLESGDIIVSINGNRVYHEKHLKNALDIGPSSLSIRALNREMELVSKEYRGHIYGIQDLGVVLIPDVHAYAFNSTSSRGAISELMDRFRSKGNWFRN
;
A
#
# COMPACT_ATOMS: atom_id res chain seq x y z
N MET A 1 -29.25 -16.77 24.94
CA MET A 1 -29.17 -15.29 24.86
C MET A 1 -28.10 -14.85 23.86
N GLU A 2 -26.88 -15.36 23.94
CA GLU A 2 -25.79 -15.05 22.99
C GLU A 2 -26.12 -15.36 21.52
N MET A 3 -26.71 -16.53 21.22
CA MET A 3 -27.07 -16.91 19.83
C MET A 3 -28.11 -15.96 19.20
N TYR A 4 -29.01 -15.39 20.00
CA TYR A 4 -30.03 -14.43 19.54
C TYR A 4 -29.43 -13.06 19.23
N ILE A 5 -28.46 -12.62 20.04
CA ILE A 5 -27.67 -11.39 19.83
C ILE A 5 -26.85 -11.53 18.55
N ILE A 6 -26.16 -12.67 18.36
CA ILE A 6 -25.39 -12.94 17.14
C ILE A 6 -26.29 -12.91 15.90
N PHE A 7 -27.47 -13.53 15.96
CA PHE A 7 -28.42 -13.52 14.84
C PHE A 7 -28.93 -12.10 14.53
N HIS A 8 -29.19 -11.28 15.55
CA HIS A 8 -29.57 -9.88 15.37
C HIS A 8 -28.44 -9.04 14.78
N ILE A 9 -27.20 -9.26 15.22
CA ILE A 9 -26.03 -8.59 14.65
C ILE A 9 -25.90 -8.95 13.17
N ILE A 10 -25.99 -10.23 12.83
CA ILE A 10 -25.90 -10.70 11.43
C ILE A 10 -27.04 -10.12 10.59
N TYR A 11 -28.29 -10.17 11.08
CA TYR A 11 -29.44 -9.62 10.39
C TYR A 11 -29.31 -8.11 10.17
N PHE A 12 -28.97 -7.37 11.22
CA PHE A 12 -28.77 -5.93 11.17
C PHE A 12 -27.63 -5.59 10.20
N PHE A 13 -26.57 -6.38 10.21
CA PHE A 13 -25.43 -6.21 9.32
C PHE A 13 -25.83 -6.43 7.84
N ILE A 14 -26.54 -7.51 7.52
CA ILE A 14 -27.05 -7.78 6.16
C ILE A 14 -27.98 -6.65 5.70
N TYR A 15 -28.90 -6.22 6.57
CA TYR A 15 -29.78 -5.10 6.28
C TYR A 15 -28.99 -3.82 5.99
N ASN A 16 -27.98 -3.50 6.80
CA ASN A 16 -27.16 -2.31 6.62
C ASN A 16 -26.31 -2.38 5.34
N ILE A 17 -25.75 -3.54 4.96
CA ILE A 17 -25.08 -3.70 3.66
C ILE A 17 -26.00 -3.27 2.52
N VAL A 18 -27.24 -3.74 2.51
CA VAL A 18 -28.20 -3.38 1.46
C VAL A 18 -28.48 -1.88 1.46
N GLN A 19 -28.56 -1.25 2.64
CA GLN A 19 -28.76 0.20 2.77
C GLN A 19 -27.53 1.01 2.34
N ILE A 20 -26.31 0.50 2.57
CA ILE A 20 -25.06 1.14 2.15
C ILE A 20 -25.05 1.36 0.63
N PHE A 21 -25.47 0.36 -0.14
CA PHE A 21 -25.55 0.49 -1.61
C PHE A 21 -26.58 1.53 -2.07
N LYS A 22 -27.53 1.93 -1.21
CA LYS A 22 -28.46 3.03 -1.47
C LYS A 22 -27.92 4.39 -1.04
N SER A 23 -26.86 4.42 -0.24
CA SER A 23 -26.28 5.67 0.26
C SER A 23 -25.48 6.38 -0.85
N PRO A 24 -25.76 7.67 -1.14
CA PRO A 24 -24.96 8.43 -2.09
C PRO A 24 -23.50 8.58 -1.63
N PHE A 25 -23.27 8.62 -0.32
CA PHE A 25 -21.92 8.68 0.26
C PHE A 25 -21.06 7.47 -0.09
N TYR A 26 -21.67 6.28 -0.14
CA TYR A 26 -20.96 5.06 -0.56
C TYR A 26 -20.42 5.20 -1.97
N TRP A 27 -21.27 5.60 -2.92
CA TRP A 27 -20.89 5.78 -4.32
C TRP A 27 -19.89 6.90 -4.54
N ILE A 28 -19.93 7.97 -3.73
CA ILE A 28 -18.89 9.02 -3.74
C ILE A 28 -17.53 8.42 -3.38
N ILE A 29 -17.46 7.62 -2.32
CA ILE A 29 -16.20 6.97 -1.89
C ILE A 29 -15.70 5.99 -2.96
N ILE A 30 -16.59 5.17 -3.52
CA ILE A 30 -16.23 4.28 -4.64
C ILE A 30 -15.74 5.09 -5.83
N GLY A 31 -16.36 6.23 -6.14
CA GLY A 31 -15.92 7.16 -7.18
C GLY A 31 -14.51 7.70 -6.95
N ILE A 32 -14.19 8.10 -5.71
CA ILE A 32 -12.84 8.55 -5.32
C ILE A 32 -11.82 7.41 -5.51
N ILE A 33 -12.13 6.20 -5.05
CA ILE A 33 -11.25 5.03 -5.21
C ILE A 33 -11.08 4.69 -6.70
N ALA A 34 -12.16 4.72 -7.48
CA ALA A 34 -12.13 4.49 -8.92
C ALA A 34 -11.27 5.53 -9.65
N TYR A 35 -11.38 6.80 -9.27
CA TYR A 35 -10.52 7.88 -9.77
C TYR A 35 -9.04 7.62 -9.45
N GLN A 36 -8.73 7.23 -8.21
CA GLN A 36 -7.35 6.93 -7.80
C GLN A 36 -6.77 5.74 -8.59
N TYR A 37 -7.50 4.63 -8.71
CA TYR A 37 -7.02 3.50 -9.51
C TYR A 37 -6.97 3.82 -11.01
N GLY A 38 -7.87 4.67 -11.52
CA GLY A 38 -7.81 5.16 -12.90
C GLY A 38 -6.56 6.00 -13.16
N LYS A 39 -6.21 6.90 -12.22
CA LYS A 39 -4.97 7.69 -12.28
C LYS A 39 -3.76 6.75 -12.31
N ILE A 40 -3.68 5.80 -11.38
CA ILE A 40 -2.59 4.82 -11.30
C ILE A 40 -2.48 4.01 -12.60
N ALA A 41 -3.61 3.53 -13.16
CA ALA A 41 -3.63 2.79 -14.41
C ALA A 41 -3.16 3.62 -15.61
N LYS A 42 -3.47 4.93 -15.65
CA LYS A 42 -2.98 5.84 -16.68
C LYS A 42 -1.47 6.03 -16.60
N TRP A 43 -0.94 6.26 -15.39
CA TRP A 43 0.51 6.37 -15.15
C TRP A 43 1.24 5.08 -15.54
N LYS A 44 0.68 3.94 -15.15
CA LYS A 44 1.17 2.62 -15.51
C LYS A 44 1.28 2.43 -17.03
N LYS A 45 0.23 2.77 -17.79
CA LYS A 45 0.22 2.66 -19.26
C LYS A 45 1.27 3.55 -19.94
N LEU A 46 1.58 4.72 -19.35
CA LEU A 46 2.59 5.64 -19.87
C LEU A 46 4.02 5.22 -19.54
N ALA A 47 4.23 4.65 -18.34
CA ALA A 47 5.56 4.30 -17.86
C ALA A 47 6.00 2.87 -18.23
N LEU A 48 5.04 1.96 -18.45
CA LEU A 48 5.28 0.54 -18.69
C LEU A 48 4.37 0.06 -19.83
N GLU A 49 4.90 0.07 -21.04
CA GLU A 49 4.20 -0.47 -22.21
C GLU A 49 3.82 -1.94 -21.97
N GLY A 50 2.60 -2.32 -22.34
CA GLY A 50 2.10 -3.68 -22.17
C GLY A 50 1.73 -4.09 -20.75
N TYR A 51 2.04 -3.31 -19.70
CA TYR A 51 1.67 -3.65 -18.33
C TYR A 51 0.17 -3.40 -18.08
N GLY A 52 -0.63 -4.32 -18.59
CA GLY A 52 -2.08 -4.40 -18.45
C GLY A 52 -2.52 -4.85 -17.05
N GLY A 53 -3.80 -4.66 -16.76
CA GLY A 53 -4.44 -5.02 -15.49
C GLY A 53 -5.76 -4.29 -15.37
N SER A 54 -6.84 -5.02 -15.07
CA SER A 54 -8.15 -4.41 -14.93
C SER A 54 -8.20 -3.58 -13.64
N TYR A 55 -8.17 -2.26 -13.76
CA TYR A 55 -8.41 -1.38 -12.61
C TYR A 55 -9.80 -1.62 -12.01
N LEU A 56 -10.76 -2.12 -12.80
CA LEU A 56 -12.08 -2.58 -12.32
C LEU A 56 -11.95 -3.79 -11.40
N CYS A 57 -11.03 -4.72 -11.69
CA CYS A 57 -10.74 -5.83 -10.79
C CYS A 57 -10.18 -5.31 -9.45
N ASN A 58 -9.26 -4.33 -9.50
CA ASN A 58 -8.72 -3.70 -8.28
C ASN A 58 -9.80 -2.98 -7.45
N ILE A 59 -10.76 -2.32 -8.10
CA ILE A 59 -11.93 -1.70 -7.45
C ILE A 59 -12.80 -2.80 -6.83
N PHE A 60 -13.10 -3.86 -7.58
CA PHE A 60 -13.95 -4.95 -7.11
C PHE A 60 -13.33 -5.68 -5.91
N THR A 61 -12.05 -6.06 -5.98
CA THR A 61 -11.38 -6.71 -4.84
C THR A 61 -11.28 -5.78 -3.64
N SER A 62 -11.06 -4.48 -3.86
CA SER A 62 -11.07 -3.45 -2.83
C SER A 62 -12.43 -3.37 -2.12
N MET A 63 -13.52 -3.39 -2.88
CA MET A 63 -14.88 -3.41 -2.32
C MET A 63 -15.15 -4.68 -1.52
N MET A 64 -14.81 -5.86 -2.06
CA MET A 64 -15.06 -7.13 -1.38
C MET A 64 -14.27 -7.25 -0.07
N THR A 65 -12.99 -6.88 -0.11
CA THR A 65 -12.14 -6.90 1.09
C THR A 65 -12.52 -5.81 2.08
N GLY A 66 -12.96 -4.64 1.61
CA GLY A 66 -13.51 -3.58 2.45
C GLY A 66 -14.81 -3.98 3.16
N LEU A 67 -15.71 -4.72 2.50
CA LEU A 67 -16.90 -5.30 3.13
C LEU A 67 -16.52 -6.30 4.22
N LEU A 68 -15.53 -7.16 3.97
CA LEU A 68 -15.02 -8.09 4.99
C LEU A 68 -14.42 -7.34 6.19
N GLY A 69 -13.59 -6.33 5.94
CA GLY A 69 -13.07 -5.46 7.01
C GLY A 69 -14.18 -4.76 7.79
N GLY A 70 -15.24 -4.35 7.10
CA GLY A 70 -16.44 -3.76 7.69
C GLY A 70 -17.15 -4.70 8.66
N ILE A 71 -17.34 -5.97 8.27
CA ILE A 71 -17.87 -7.03 9.16
C ILE A 71 -17.01 -7.13 10.41
N MET A 72 -15.70 -7.31 10.21
CA MET A 72 -14.77 -7.60 11.30
C MET A 72 -14.70 -6.44 12.30
N GLY A 73 -14.55 -5.21 11.81
CA GLY A 73 -14.55 -4.02 12.65
C GLY A 73 -15.86 -3.81 13.39
N SER A 74 -17.00 -4.07 12.75
CA SER A 74 -18.33 -3.97 13.39
C SER A 74 -18.47 -4.96 14.55
N VAL A 75 -18.07 -6.22 14.35
CA VAL A 75 -18.10 -7.25 15.40
C VAL A 75 -17.19 -6.84 16.57
N MET A 76 -16.00 -6.31 16.28
CA MET A 76 -15.08 -5.82 17.31
C MET A 76 -15.66 -4.64 18.09
N PHE A 77 -16.29 -3.67 17.44
CA PHE A 77 -16.94 -2.53 18.13
C PHE A 77 -18.06 -2.98 19.06
N VAL A 78 -18.89 -3.93 18.62
CA VAL A 78 -19.95 -4.49 19.47
C VAL A 78 -19.35 -5.23 20.66
N HIS A 79 -18.34 -6.06 20.44
CA HIS A 79 -17.70 -6.84 21.50
C HIS A 79 -16.99 -5.95 22.54
N LEU A 80 -16.35 -4.88 22.09
CA LEU A 80 -15.66 -3.90 22.94
C LEU A 80 -16.62 -2.88 23.57
N GLY A 81 -17.93 -2.98 23.32
CA GLY A 81 -18.94 -2.07 23.88
C GLY A 81 -18.73 -0.62 23.43
N THR A 82 -18.24 -0.40 22.21
CA THR A 82 -17.87 0.92 21.72
C THR A 82 -19.09 1.75 21.39
N ILE A 83 -19.27 2.88 22.08
CA ILE A 83 -20.33 3.85 21.86
C ILE A 83 -19.66 5.21 21.68
N ILE A 84 -19.74 5.77 20.48
CA ILE A 84 -19.12 7.08 20.18
C ILE A 84 -20.18 8.18 20.21
N ASP A 85 -19.89 9.26 20.91
CA ASP A 85 -20.68 10.49 20.79
C ASP A 85 -20.45 11.09 19.39
N LEU A 86 -21.52 11.60 18.77
CA LEU A 86 -21.40 12.22 17.44
C LEU A 86 -20.42 13.41 17.42
N ARG A 87 -20.30 14.12 18.56
CA ARG A 87 -19.36 15.24 18.74
C ARG A 87 -17.90 14.77 18.70
N ASP A 88 -17.61 13.62 19.32
CA ASP A 88 -16.28 13.04 19.40
C ASP A 88 -15.79 12.61 18.02
N LEU A 89 -16.69 11.98 17.25
CA LEU A 89 -16.43 11.62 15.86
C LEU A 89 -16.13 12.86 15.00
N TYR A 90 -16.89 13.94 15.14
CA TYR A 90 -16.61 15.19 14.42
C TYR A 90 -15.28 15.80 14.82
N ALA A 91 -14.96 15.83 16.12
CA ALA A 91 -13.68 16.34 16.60
C ALA A 91 -12.49 15.54 16.02
N LEU A 92 -12.61 14.21 15.99
CA LEU A 92 -11.62 13.31 15.40
C LEU A 92 -11.42 13.58 13.91
N ILE A 93 -12.50 13.62 13.12
CA ILE A 93 -12.44 13.82 11.67
C ILE A 93 -11.89 15.21 11.33
N ILE A 94 -12.35 16.25 12.04
CA ILE A 94 -11.85 17.62 11.83
C ILE A 94 -10.36 17.69 12.14
N MET A 95 -9.90 17.09 13.25
CA MET A 95 -8.48 17.06 13.58
C MET A 95 -7.66 16.32 12.52
N ALA A 96 -8.14 15.16 12.05
CA ALA A 96 -7.48 14.41 10.98
C ALA A 96 -7.35 15.23 9.68
N ILE A 97 -8.40 15.96 9.28
CA ILE A 97 -8.37 16.84 8.11
C ILE A 97 -7.37 17.99 8.34
N LEU A 98 -7.39 18.65 9.49
CA LEU A 98 -6.47 19.75 9.80
C LEU A 98 -5.00 19.30 9.72
N LEU A 99 -4.68 18.12 10.29
CA LEU A 99 -3.33 17.56 10.21
C LEU A 99 -2.93 17.20 8.78
N SER A 100 -3.89 16.72 7.97
CA SER A 100 -3.64 16.40 6.57
C SER A 100 -3.28 17.61 5.69
N LEU A 101 -3.63 18.83 6.13
CA LEU A 101 -3.24 20.07 5.45
C LEU A 101 -1.74 20.37 5.62
N ILE A 102 -1.10 19.84 6.67
CA ILE A 102 0.35 19.95 6.87
C ILE A 102 1.06 18.96 5.95
N ASP A 103 0.65 17.69 6.03
CA ASP A 103 1.10 16.62 5.15
C ASP A 103 0.02 15.53 5.15
N PRO A 104 -0.41 15.03 3.97
CA PRO A 104 -1.42 13.97 3.87
C PRO A 104 -1.12 12.73 4.74
N ARG A 105 0.15 12.45 5.07
CA ARG A 105 0.55 11.36 5.97
C ARG A 105 -0.08 11.44 7.37
N TYR A 106 -0.42 12.65 7.83
CA TYR A 106 -0.96 12.88 9.18
C TYR A 106 -2.49 12.79 9.23
N MET A 107 -3.15 12.41 8.13
CA MET A 107 -4.59 12.17 8.10
C MET A 107 -5.02 10.96 8.95
N CYS A 108 -4.09 10.05 9.26
CA CYS A 108 -4.36 8.86 10.06
C CYS A 108 -4.94 9.22 11.45
N PHE A 109 -5.98 8.49 11.86
CA PHE A 109 -6.68 8.73 13.13
C PHE A 109 -5.82 8.48 14.37
N ALA A 110 -4.69 7.76 14.26
CA ALA A 110 -3.73 7.67 15.37
C ALA A 110 -3.15 9.04 15.74
N TYR A 111 -2.84 9.89 14.75
CA TYR A 111 -2.41 11.26 14.98
C TYR A 111 -3.55 12.13 15.48
N GLY A 112 -4.67 12.15 14.74
CA GLY A 112 -5.82 12.98 15.08
C GLY A 112 -6.39 12.67 16.46
N GLY A 113 -6.60 11.38 16.76
CA GLY A 113 -7.09 10.86 18.03
C GLY A 113 -6.14 11.13 19.19
N GLY A 114 -4.83 10.92 19.00
CA GLY A 114 -3.80 11.22 19.99
C GLY A 114 -3.79 12.70 20.36
N ILE A 115 -3.67 13.56 19.36
CA ILE A 115 -3.55 15.01 19.53
C ILE A 115 -4.84 15.58 20.15
N ILE A 116 -6.03 15.22 19.64
CA ILE A 116 -7.28 15.74 20.20
C ILE A 116 -7.49 15.28 21.65
N SER A 117 -7.07 14.06 21.99
CA SER A 117 -7.13 13.54 23.36
C SER A 117 -6.19 14.28 24.30
N LEU A 118 -4.97 14.60 23.86
CA LEU A 118 -4.02 15.40 24.64
C LEU A 118 -4.53 16.83 24.87
N ILE A 119 -5.12 17.45 23.85
CA ILE A 119 -5.76 18.77 23.96
C ILE A 119 -6.90 18.71 24.97
N SER A 120 -7.79 17.71 24.85
CA SER A 120 -8.90 17.51 25.78
C SER A 120 -8.43 17.30 27.23
N LEU A 121 -7.40 16.47 27.45
CA LEU A 121 -6.83 16.22 28.77
C LEU A 121 -6.19 17.48 29.38
N LYS A 122 -5.50 18.29 28.56
CA LYS A 122 -4.76 19.46 29.03
C LYS A 122 -5.66 20.67 29.28
N PHE A 123 -6.58 20.95 28.36
CA PHE A 123 -7.40 22.16 28.35
C PHE A 123 -8.84 21.92 28.81
N GLY A 124 -9.26 20.66 28.92
CA GLY A 124 -10.64 20.29 29.22
C GLY A 124 -11.61 20.47 28.04
N TYR A 125 -11.15 20.97 26.89
CA TYR A 125 -11.97 21.18 25.69
C TYR A 125 -11.20 20.72 24.44
N PRO A 126 -11.86 20.06 23.46
CA PRO A 126 -13.26 19.63 23.50
C PRO A 126 -13.48 18.50 24.52
N HIS A 127 -14.69 18.42 25.07
CA HIS A 127 -15.07 17.29 25.92
C HIS A 127 -15.30 16.07 25.04
N ILE A 128 -14.39 15.09 25.12
CA ILE A 128 -14.42 13.87 24.32
C ILE A 128 -14.19 12.63 25.18
N ASP A 129 -14.76 11.51 24.78
CA ASP A 129 -14.50 10.20 25.36
C ASP A 129 -13.25 9.57 24.71
N ILE A 130 -12.12 9.79 25.38
CA ILE A 130 -10.80 9.31 24.95
C ILE A 130 -10.76 7.78 24.82
N PRO A 131 -11.20 6.96 25.80
CA PRO A 131 -11.29 5.51 25.63
C PRO A 131 -12.03 5.08 24.36
N GLN A 132 -13.17 5.72 24.04
CA GLN A 132 -13.97 5.36 22.87
C GLN A 132 -13.27 5.74 21.56
N ILE A 133 -12.71 6.95 21.48
CA ILE A 133 -11.91 7.38 20.31
C ILE A 133 -10.73 6.43 20.10
N MET A 134 -10.01 6.07 21.15
CA MET A 134 -8.83 5.19 21.05
C MET A 134 -9.21 3.76 20.69
N THR A 135 -10.38 3.30 21.11
CA THR A 135 -10.92 2.02 20.67
C THR A 135 -11.22 2.05 19.17
N VAL A 136 -11.79 3.13 18.64
CA VAL A 136 -11.95 3.35 17.19
C VAL A 136 -10.60 3.32 16.46
N VAL A 137 -9.61 4.07 16.95
CA VAL A 137 -8.27 4.07 16.37
C VAL A 137 -7.68 2.66 16.32
N GLY A 138 -7.72 1.92 17.44
CA GLY A 138 -7.15 0.58 17.52
C GLY A 138 -7.86 -0.43 16.62
N VAL A 139 -9.19 -0.45 16.59
CA VAL A 139 -9.96 -1.37 15.74
C VAL A 139 -9.71 -1.10 14.25
N LEU A 140 -9.66 0.17 13.83
CA LEU A 140 -9.43 0.51 12.43
C LEU A 140 -8.06 0.03 11.92
N HIS A 141 -6.99 0.22 12.70
CA HIS A 141 -5.66 -0.27 12.31
C HIS A 141 -5.53 -1.79 12.40
N LEU A 142 -6.27 -2.44 13.32
CA LEU A 142 -6.33 -3.89 13.39
C LEU A 142 -6.97 -4.45 12.10
N VAL A 143 -8.10 -3.88 11.70
CA VAL A 143 -8.77 -4.21 10.44
C VAL A 143 -7.87 -3.93 9.23
N GLU A 144 -7.17 -2.79 9.22
CA GLU A 144 -6.19 -2.45 8.19
C GLU A 144 -5.08 -3.51 8.07
N SER A 145 -4.50 -3.96 9.19
CA SER A 145 -3.45 -4.98 9.19
C SER A 145 -3.89 -6.29 8.53
N ILE A 146 -5.15 -6.69 8.77
CA ILE A 146 -5.74 -7.90 8.19
C ILE A 146 -5.99 -7.70 6.69
N MET A 147 -6.41 -6.51 6.28
CA MET A 147 -6.66 -6.20 4.88
C MET A 147 -5.36 -6.11 4.08
N ILE A 148 -4.28 -5.58 4.67
CA ILE A 148 -2.93 -5.63 4.09
C ILE A 148 -2.50 -7.08 3.87
N LEU A 149 -2.76 -7.97 4.83
CA LEU A 149 -2.43 -9.39 4.70
C LEU A 149 -3.16 -10.07 3.53
N ILE A 150 -4.44 -9.75 3.29
CA ILE A 150 -5.27 -10.38 2.27
C ILE A 150 -5.05 -9.77 0.88
N ASP A 151 -4.87 -8.45 0.81
CA ASP A 151 -5.01 -7.68 -0.43
C ASP A 151 -3.92 -6.60 -0.62
N GLY A 152 -3.02 -6.40 0.35
CA GLY A 152 -2.04 -5.30 0.38
C GLY A 152 -0.99 -5.33 -0.74
N THR A 153 -0.62 -6.51 -1.24
CA THR A 153 0.36 -6.66 -2.33
C THR A 153 -0.28 -6.75 -3.71
N ARG A 154 -1.62 -6.81 -3.78
CA ARG A 154 -2.32 -6.91 -5.07
C ARG A 154 -2.14 -5.63 -5.86
N GLY A 155 -1.94 -5.80 -7.17
CA GLY A 155 -1.74 -4.65 -8.05
C GLY A 155 -0.45 -3.87 -7.76
N ARG A 156 0.55 -4.50 -7.11
CA ARG A 156 1.91 -3.95 -7.02
C ARG A 156 2.41 -3.48 -8.39
N LEU A 157 3.12 -2.37 -8.40
CA LEU A 157 3.65 -1.78 -9.62
C LEU A 157 5.18 -1.76 -9.55
N PRO A 158 5.88 -2.26 -10.58
CA PRO A 158 7.32 -2.08 -10.63
C PRO A 158 7.63 -0.60 -10.82
N ILE A 159 8.62 -0.13 -10.09
CA ILE A 159 9.14 1.23 -10.15
C ILE A 159 10.65 1.19 -10.28
N PHE A 160 11.21 2.22 -10.87
CA PHE A 160 12.65 2.44 -10.92
C PHE A 160 12.98 3.70 -10.12
N MET A 161 14.01 3.62 -9.30
CA MET A 161 14.44 4.71 -8.43
C MET A 161 15.94 4.91 -8.56
N ASP A 162 16.37 6.17 -8.56
CA ASP A 162 17.79 6.50 -8.48
C ASP A 162 18.31 6.24 -7.06
N SER A 163 19.37 5.45 -6.95
CA SER A 163 20.11 5.17 -5.73
C SER A 163 21.57 5.60 -5.92
N PRO A 164 22.33 5.88 -4.84
CA PRO A 164 23.78 6.11 -4.93
C PRO A 164 24.54 4.99 -5.66
N GLU A 165 23.99 3.77 -5.68
CA GLU A 165 24.56 2.61 -6.34
C GLU A 165 24.11 2.43 -7.81
N GLY A 166 23.20 3.28 -8.29
CA GLY A 166 22.65 3.21 -9.64
C GLY A 166 21.13 3.24 -9.69
N LEU A 167 20.57 3.09 -10.89
CA LEU A 167 19.14 2.90 -11.07
C LEU A 167 18.76 1.51 -10.54
N ILE A 168 17.90 1.48 -9.53
CA ILE A 168 17.44 0.24 -8.91
C ILE A 168 15.97 0.00 -9.23
N GLY A 169 15.62 -1.27 -9.38
CA GLY A 169 14.22 -1.69 -9.43
C GLY A 169 13.60 -1.72 -8.03
N GLY A 170 12.28 -1.73 -7.99
CA GLY A 170 11.52 -1.93 -6.77
C GLY A 170 10.04 -2.03 -7.08
N PHE A 171 9.22 -2.04 -6.04
CA PHE A 171 7.77 -2.11 -6.16
C PHE A 171 7.09 -1.04 -5.31
N SER A 172 6.11 -0.35 -5.91
CA SER A 172 5.12 0.42 -5.17
C SER A 172 3.89 -0.44 -4.92
N MET A 173 3.43 -0.46 -3.66
CA MET A 173 2.18 -1.06 -3.23
C MET A 173 1.24 0.05 -2.80
N ASN A 174 0.05 0.11 -3.39
CA ASN A 174 -0.95 1.10 -3.02
C ASN A 174 -2.37 0.52 -3.11
N ARG A 175 -3.03 0.39 -1.97
CA ARG A 175 -4.39 -0.14 -1.85
C ARG A 175 -5.24 0.80 -1.02
N PHE A 176 -6.45 1.03 -1.50
CA PHE A 176 -7.50 1.73 -0.79
C PHE A 176 -8.69 0.80 -0.64
N TRP A 177 -9.34 0.83 0.51
CA TRP A 177 -10.49 0.01 0.80
C TRP A 177 -11.63 0.83 1.39
N PRO A 178 -12.84 0.75 0.82
CA PRO A 178 -14.05 1.33 1.41
C PRO A 178 -14.58 0.38 2.48
N VAL A 179 -14.52 0.79 3.74
CA VAL A 179 -14.85 -0.06 4.89
C VAL A 179 -16.15 0.45 5.54
N PRO A 180 -17.31 -0.14 5.23
CA PRO A 180 -18.56 0.18 5.91
C PRO A 180 -18.60 -0.48 7.29
N LEU A 181 -18.55 0.32 8.35
CA LEU A 181 -18.52 -0.13 9.73
C LEU A 181 -19.83 0.20 10.41
N VAL A 182 -20.43 -0.77 11.08
CA VAL A 182 -21.56 -0.55 11.98
C VAL A 182 -21.02 -0.30 13.38
N MET A 183 -21.40 0.84 13.96
CA MET A 183 -21.07 1.18 15.34
C MET A 183 -22.23 1.89 16.03
N PHE A 184 -22.23 1.90 17.36
CA PHE A 184 -23.23 2.63 18.13
C PHE A 184 -22.83 4.10 18.25
N ILE A 185 -23.73 4.98 17.82
CA ILE A 185 -23.56 6.43 17.94
C ILE A 185 -24.55 6.95 18.97
N ASN A 186 -24.07 7.85 19.83
CA ASN A 186 -24.89 8.60 20.75
C ASN A 186 -25.12 10.03 20.24
N LYS A 187 -26.40 10.37 20.02
CA LYS A 187 -26.87 11.73 19.66
C LYS A 187 -28.05 12.15 20.56
N GLY A 188 -27.97 11.81 21.85
CA GLY A 188 -29.07 11.95 22.82
C GLY A 188 -29.87 10.65 23.03
N SER A 189 -29.83 9.76 22.04
CA SER A 189 -30.21 8.34 22.14
C SER A 189 -29.14 7.50 21.47
N ILE A 190 -28.91 6.28 21.96
CA ILE A 190 -27.98 5.33 21.36
C ILE A 190 -28.69 4.63 20.20
N TYR A 191 -28.12 4.72 19.01
CA TYR A 191 -28.59 3.97 17.85
C TYR A 191 -27.41 3.42 17.05
N PRO A 192 -27.57 2.24 16.44
CA PRO A 192 -26.57 1.73 15.53
C PRO A 192 -26.58 2.53 14.23
N ALA A 193 -25.40 2.91 13.75
CA ALA A 193 -25.22 3.64 12.51
C ALA A 193 -24.08 3.03 11.70
N THR A 194 -24.24 3.07 10.38
CA THR A 194 -23.15 2.71 9.47
C THR A 194 -22.30 3.94 9.18
N ILE A 195 -21.00 3.84 9.44
CA ILE A 195 -19.99 4.83 9.08
C ILE A 195 -19.10 4.26 7.98
N MET A 196 -18.88 5.06 6.94
CA MET A 196 -17.93 4.71 5.89
C MET A 196 -16.53 5.20 6.29
N ALA A 197 -15.59 4.28 6.45
CA ALA A 197 -14.17 4.57 6.56
C ALA A 197 -13.45 4.28 5.24
N ILE A 198 -12.35 4.98 4.98
CA ILE A 198 -11.41 4.66 3.91
C ILE A 198 -10.11 4.25 4.61
N LEU A 199 -9.75 2.98 4.48
CA LEU A 199 -8.44 2.49 4.93
C LEU A 199 -7.51 2.41 3.72
N GLY A 200 -6.23 2.71 3.91
CA GLY A 200 -5.29 2.85 2.81
C GLY A 200 -3.89 2.42 3.17
N TYR A 201 -3.36 1.45 2.42
CA TYR A 201 -1.99 0.98 2.55
C TYR A 201 -1.14 1.50 1.41
N GLY A 202 -0.09 2.23 1.74
CA GLY A 202 0.92 2.71 0.79
C GLY A 202 2.32 2.41 1.30
N ASP A 203 3.08 1.61 0.56
CA ASP A 203 4.45 1.25 0.91
C ASP A 203 5.30 0.96 -0.34
N ILE A 204 6.62 0.94 -0.16
CA ILE A 204 7.60 0.68 -1.21
C ILE A 204 8.50 -0.47 -0.77
N ALA A 205 8.75 -1.41 -1.69
CA ALA A 205 9.67 -2.53 -1.48
C ALA A 205 10.86 -2.40 -2.45
N LEU A 206 12.03 -2.04 -1.91
CA LEU A 206 13.32 -1.94 -2.61
C LEU A 206 14.27 -3.06 -2.19
N THR A 207 14.24 -3.43 -0.90
CA THR A 207 15.18 -4.35 -0.27
C THR A 207 14.62 -5.76 -0.09
N ASP A 208 13.32 -5.94 -0.28
CA ASP A 208 12.68 -7.25 -0.28
C ASP A 208 11.58 -7.35 -1.35
N TYR A 209 11.02 -8.53 -1.49
CA TYR A 209 9.82 -8.77 -2.28
C TYR A 209 8.59 -8.20 -1.56
N PRO A 210 7.61 -7.65 -2.29
CA PRO A 210 6.37 -7.09 -1.73
C PRO A 210 5.66 -8.00 -0.73
N GLU A 211 5.64 -9.30 -1.00
CA GLU A 211 4.98 -10.32 -0.17
C GLU A 211 5.67 -10.50 1.19
N ARG A 212 6.99 -10.34 1.25
CA ARG A 212 7.75 -10.41 2.51
C ARG A 212 7.74 -9.08 3.25
N LYS A 213 7.86 -7.98 2.50
CA LYS A 213 7.81 -6.62 3.03
C LYS A 213 6.48 -6.34 3.75
N SER A 214 5.36 -6.66 3.10
CA SER A 214 4.04 -6.39 3.67
C SER A 214 3.79 -7.16 4.97
N ILE A 215 4.33 -8.37 5.12
CA ILE A 215 4.19 -9.18 6.35
C ILE A 215 4.79 -8.47 7.56
N LEU A 216 5.94 -7.80 7.42
CA LEU A 216 6.51 -7.01 8.50
C LEU A 216 5.56 -5.89 8.94
N THR A 217 5.02 -5.14 7.96
CA THR A 217 4.05 -4.07 8.23
C THR A 217 2.77 -4.61 8.89
N VAL A 218 2.27 -5.77 8.44
CA VAL A 218 1.12 -6.46 9.04
C VAL A 218 1.38 -6.76 10.51
N ILE A 219 2.52 -7.42 10.84
CA ILE A 219 2.84 -7.82 12.21
C ILE A 219 2.96 -6.59 13.11
N MET A 220 3.67 -5.57 12.65
CA MET A 220 3.89 -4.34 13.42
C MET A 220 2.58 -3.60 13.68
N LEU A 221 1.75 -3.43 12.64
CA LEU A 221 0.47 -2.73 12.76
C LEU A 221 -0.53 -3.52 13.60
N PHE A 222 -0.52 -4.85 13.49
CA PHE A 222 -1.33 -5.74 14.33
C PHE A 222 -0.95 -5.58 15.82
N LEU A 223 0.33 -5.68 16.17
CA LEU A 223 0.81 -5.53 17.54
C LEU A 223 0.52 -4.12 18.10
N PHE A 224 0.76 -3.08 17.30
CA PHE A 224 0.40 -1.71 17.64
C PHE A 224 -1.08 -1.59 17.98
N SER A 225 -1.95 -2.15 17.13
CA SER A 225 -3.40 -2.05 17.28
C SER A 225 -3.90 -2.77 18.54
N ILE A 226 -3.37 -3.96 18.83
CA ILE A 226 -3.68 -4.69 20.07
C ILE A 226 -3.28 -3.87 21.30
N LEU A 227 -2.09 -3.26 21.29
CA LEU A 227 -1.64 -2.41 22.40
C LEU A 227 -2.53 -1.16 22.58
N VAL A 228 -2.91 -0.49 21.49
CA VAL A 228 -3.84 0.65 21.54
C VAL A 228 -5.18 0.23 22.15
N ILE A 229 -5.77 -0.90 21.71
CA ILE A 229 -7.04 -1.41 22.24
C ILE A 229 -6.90 -1.72 23.73
N VAL A 230 -5.84 -2.42 24.14
CA VAL A 230 -5.61 -2.76 25.55
C VAL A 230 -5.49 -1.48 26.40
N PHE A 231 -4.68 -0.51 25.97
CA PHE A 231 -4.56 0.75 26.71
C PHE A 231 -5.85 1.57 26.73
N ALA A 232 -6.63 1.56 25.64
CA ALA A 232 -7.93 2.20 25.59
C ALA A 232 -8.89 1.58 26.62
N GLN A 233 -8.98 0.26 26.69
CA GLN A 233 -9.86 -0.45 27.63
C GLN A 233 -9.41 -0.26 29.09
N VAL A 234 -8.11 -0.34 29.37
CA VAL A 234 -7.58 -0.04 30.71
C VAL A 234 -7.86 1.41 31.12
N SER A 235 -7.87 2.35 30.17
CA SER A 235 -8.14 3.77 30.44
C SER A 235 -9.57 4.09 30.89
N ILE A 236 -10.50 3.13 30.73
CA ILE A 236 -11.86 3.21 31.29
C ILE A 236 -11.79 3.14 32.82
N MET A 237 -10.98 2.22 33.35
CA MET A 237 -10.85 1.98 34.79
C MET A 237 -9.80 2.89 35.44
N GLN A 238 -8.79 3.31 34.68
CA GLN A 238 -7.63 4.05 35.20
C GLN A 238 -7.39 5.35 34.42
N TYR A 239 -7.72 6.49 35.01
CA TYR A 239 -7.60 7.81 34.36
C TYR A 239 -6.18 8.10 33.82
N LYS A 240 -5.12 7.65 34.52
CA LYS A 240 -3.73 7.81 34.08
C LYS A 240 -3.46 7.20 32.71
N PHE A 241 -4.13 6.10 32.36
CA PHE A 241 -3.96 5.43 31.07
C PHE A 241 -4.52 6.24 29.90
N ARG A 242 -5.38 7.25 30.13
CA ARG A 242 -5.83 8.16 29.08
C ARG A 242 -4.67 8.95 28.47
N TYR A 243 -3.72 9.40 29.30
CA TYR A 243 -2.49 10.03 28.82
C TYR A 243 -1.59 9.04 28.09
N VAL A 244 -1.45 7.82 28.63
CA VAL A 244 -0.61 6.77 28.03
C VAL A 244 -1.08 6.45 26.61
N VAL A 245 -2.37 6.16 26.43
CA VAL A 245 -2.90 5.80 25.10
C VAL A 245 -2.87 7.00 24.13
N ALA A 246 -3.15 8.22 24.62
CA ALA A 246 -3.15 9.42 23.79
C ALA A 246 -1.75 9.78 23.26
N ILE A 247 -0.68 9.48 24.01
CA ILE A 247 0.71 9.63 23.58
C ILE A 247 1.14 8.43 22.72
N PHE A 248 0.78 7.22 23.15
CA PHE A 248 1.21 5.99 22.50
C PHE A 248 0.64 5.85 21.08
N ALA A 249 -0.63 6.24 20.84
CA ALA A 249 -1.23 6.11 19.51
C ALA A 249 -0.42 6.82 18.40
N PRO A 250 -0.12 8.14 18.48
CA PRO A 250 0.66 8.82 17.45
C PRO A 250 2.13 8.36 17.40
N LEU A 251 2.78 8.18 18.56
CA LEU A 251 4.19 7.79 18.61
C LEU A 251 4.41 6.34 18.14
N GLY A 252 3.55 5.43 18.57
CA GLY A 252 3.57 4.03 18.15
C GLY A 252 3.33 3.90 16.65
N HIS A 253 2.36 4.64 16.11
CA HIS A 253 2.11 4.64 14.67
C HIS A 253 3.31 5.19 13.88
N GLU A 254 3.91 6.31 14.32
CA GLU A 254 5.14 6.83 13.69
C GLU A 254 6.29 5.83 13.82
N THR A 255 6.39 5.09 14.92
CA THR A 255 7.41 4.05 15.12
C THR A 255 7.25 2.91 14.10
N VAL A 256 6.01 2.47 13.84
CA VAL A 256 5.73 1.47 12.80
C VAL A 256 6.22 1.96 11.43
N VAL A 257 5.88 3.20 11.06
CA VAL A 257 6.30 3.81 9.80
C VAL A 257 7.83 3.99 9.73
N ALA A 258 8.45 4.47 10.81
CA ALA A 258 9.87 4.76 10.88
C ALA A 258 10.72 3.48 10.77
N ILE A 259 10.31 2.40 11.44
CA ILE A 259 10.98 1.10 11.31
C ILE A 259 10.84 0.57 9.89
N GLY A 260 9.65 0.68 9.28
CA GLY A 260 9.43 0.28 7.89
C GLY A 260 10.39 0.97 6.91
N ARG A 261 10.62 2.28 7.09
CA ARG A 261 11.58 3.07 6.29
C ARG A 261 13.02 2.69 6.58
N TRP A 262 13.37 2.55 7.86
CA TRP A 262 14.71 2.19 8.30
C TRP A 262 15.18 0.84 7.74
N VAL A 263 14.27 -0.13 7.64
CA VAL A 263 14.53 -1.43 7.00
C VAL A 263 14.84 -1.27 5.50
N GLU A 264 14.11 -0.42 4.77
CA GLU A 264 14.40 -0.17 3.35
C GLU A 264 15.69 0.61 3.13
N GLU A 265 16.00 1.57 3.99
CA GLU A 265 17.20 2.41 3.84
C GLU A 265 18.49 1.64 4.12
N ARG A 266 18.45 0.66 5.04
CA ARG A 266 19.63 -0.13 5.44
C ARG A 266 19.68 -1.52 4.82
N GLY A 267 18.59 -1.98 4.22
CA GLY A 267 18.52 -3.30 3.61
C GLY A 267 19.33 -3.38 2.32
N ASN A 268 19.75 -4.59 1.97
CA ASN A 268 20.42 -4.83 0.70
C ASN A 268 19.40 -4.77 -0.44
N LEU A 269 19.63 -3.88 -1.40
CA LEU A 269 18.73 -3.72 -2.55
C LEU A 269 18.72 -5.02 -3.36
N LYS A 270 17.55 -5.66 -3.48
CA LYS A 270 17.43 -6.96 -4.16
C LYS A 270 17.38 -6.83 -5.67
N PHE A 271 16.90 -5.70 -6.19
CA PHE A 271 16.69 -5.48 -7.62
C PHE A 271 17.77 -4.59 -8.22
N LYS A 272 19.03 -5.05 -8.10
CA LYS A 272 20.19 -4.49 -8.80
C LYS A 272 20.47 -5.24 -10.11
N PRO A 273 21.09 -4.60 -11.12
CA PRO A 273 21.58 -5.27 -12.32
C PRO A 273 22.44 -6.50 -11.98
N SER A 274 22.51 -7.47 -12.90
CA SER A 274 23.26 -8.71 -12.72
C SER A 274 24.24 -8.93 -13.87
N ASP A 275 25.47 -9.33 -13.56
CA ASP A 275 26.48 -9.67 -14.58
C ASP A 275 26.25 -11.07 -15.19
N MET A 276 25.40 -11.88 -14.57
CA MET A 276 25.09 -13.25 -15.04
C MET A 276 24.05 -13.28 -16.17
N GLY A 277 23.32 -12.19 -16.39
CA GLY A 277 22.29 -12.07 -17.41
C GLY A 277 21.23 -11.03 -17.09
N LEU A 278 20.12 -11.04 -17.84
CA LEU A 278 19.05 -10.05 -17.66
C LEU A 278 18.18 -10.37 -16.45
N LYS A 279 18.21 -9.50 -15.45
CA LYS A 279 17.40 -9.67 -14.25
C LYS A 279 15.98 -9.18 -14.45
N VAL A 280 15.03 -10.06 -14.14
CA VAL A 280 13.60 -9.81 -14.22
C VAL A 280 13.16 -9.06 -12.97
N LEU A 281 12.70 -7.82 -13.13
CA LEU A 281 12.00 -7.11 -12.07
C LEU A 281 10.61 -7.74 -11.90
N ASP A 282 9.84 -7.85 -12.98
CA ASP A 282 8.49 -8.39 -12.94
C ASP A 282 8.06 -9.00 -14.28
N THR A 283 6.93 -9.70 -14.29
CA THR A 283 6.32 -10.22 -15.54
C THR A 283 4.93 -9.67 -15.73
N LEU A 284 4.63 -9.22 -16.95
CA LEU A 284 3.34 -8.62 -17.27
C LEU A 284 2.21 -9.64 -17.07
N PRO A 285 1.02 -9.23 -16.61
CA PRO A 285 -0.13 -10.12 -16.53
C PRO A 285 -0.44 -10.74 -17.90
N ASP A 286 -0.83 -12.00 -17.93
CA ASP A 286 -1.20 -12.77 -19.14
C ASP A 286 -0.09 -12.94 -20.20
N SER A 287 1.15 -12.54 -19.89
CA SER A 287 2.32 -12.65 -20.78
C SER A 287 2.85 -14.08 -20.95
N ILE A 288 3.69 -14.26 -21.97
CA ILE A 288 4.41 -15.52 -22.19
C ILE A 288 5.38 -15.80 -21.03
N ALA A 289 6.09 -14.78 -20.53
CA ALA A 289 6.94 -14.91 -19.35
C ALA A 289 6.19 -15.49 -18.15
N ARG A 290 5.00 -14.95 -17.86
CA ARG A 290 4.17 -15.43 -16.76
C ARG A 290 3.73 -16.89 -16.97
N LYS A 291 3.34 -17.25 -18.21
CA LYS A 291 2.94 -18.63 -18.57
C LYS A 291 4.12 -19.61 -18.50
N MET A 292 5.33 -19.15 -18.78
CA MET A 292 6.59 -19.90 -18.59
C MET A 292 7.00 -20.03 -17.12
N GLY A 293 6.30 -19.33 -16.22
CA GLY A 293 6.60 -19.29 -14.80
C GLY A 293 7.84 -18.47 -14.46
N LEU A 294 8.23 -17.50 -15.29
CA LEU A 294 9.25 -16.52 -14.90
C LEU A 294 8.69 -15.65 -13.77
N GLU A 295 9.50 -15.46 -12.74
CA GLU A 295 9.13 -14.70 -11.55
C GLU A 295 10.04 -13.48 -11.33
N SER A 296 9.54 -12.52 -10.54
CA SER A 296 10.36 -11.40 -10.06
C SER A 296 11.61 -11.94 -9.37
N GLY A 297 12.78 -11.45 -9.77
CA GLY A 297 14.08 -11.88 -9.23
C GLY A 297 14.82 -12.90 -10.10
N ASP A 298 14.15 -13.59 -11.03
CA ASP A 298 14.80 -14.51 -11.96
C ASP A 298 15.85 -13.78 -12.82
N ILE A 299 16.91 -14.49 -13.20
CA ILE A 299 17.96 -13.95 -14.08
C ILE A 299 17.98 -14.77 -15.37
N ILE A 300 17.57 -14.18 -16.48
CA ILE A 300 17.61 -14.81 -17.81
C ILE A 300 19.05 -14.87 -18.29
N VAL A 301 19.60 -16.09 -18.37
CA VAL A 301 20.99 -16.34 -18.76
C VAL A 301 21.11 -16.61 -20.26
N SER A 302 20.15 -17.35 -20.82
CA SER A 302 20.15 -17.65 -22.25
C SER A 302 18.76 -17.85 -22.83
N ILE A 303 18.60 -17.51 -24.11
CA ILE A 303 17.38 -17.71 -24.89
C ILE A 303 17.75 -18.48 -26.15
N ASN A 304 17.07 -19.60 -26.39
CA ASN A 304 17.30 -20.50 -27.53
C ASN A 304 18.79 -20.89 -27.68
N GLY A 305 19.47 -21.14 -26.55
CA GLY A 305 20.88 -21.50 -26.49
C GLY A 305 21.86 -20.32 -26.52
N ASN A 306 21.43 -19.11 -26.91
CA ASN A 306 22.28 -17.93 -26.98
C ASN A 306 22.32 -17.18 -25.64
N ARG A 307 23.50 -16.77 -25.17
CA ARG A 307 23.64 -16.00 -23.93
C ARG A 307 23.10 -14.58 -24.07
N VAL A 308 22.47 -14.10 -23.01
CA VAL A 308 21.77 -12.79 -22.99
C VAL A 308 22.29 -11.95 -21.83
N TYR A 309 22.88 -10.81 -22.15
CA TYR A 309 23.46 -9.86 -21.18
C TYR A 309 22.85 -8.47 -21.27
N HIS A 310 22.28 -8.12 -22.43
CA HIS A 310 21.70 -6.81 -22.73
C HIS A 310 20.27 -6.97 -23.24
N GLU A 311 19.42 -5.97 -22.97
CA GLU A 311 18.03 -5.99 -23.45
C GLU A 311 17.94 -6.14 -24.97
N LYS A 312 18.95 -5.61 -25.69
CA LYS A 312 19.09 -5.79 -27.15
C LYS A 312 19.21 -7.26 -27.57
N HIS A 313 19.84 -8.13 -26.76
CA HIS A 313 19.94 -9.55 -27.08
C HIS A 313 18.59 -10.25 -26.96
N LEU A 314 17.78 -9.88 -25.96
CA LEU A 314 16.40 -10.36 -25.84
C LEU A 314 15.59 -9.89 -27.05
N LYS A 315 15.66 -8.61 -27.40
CA LYS A 315 14.95 -8.06 -28.56
C LYS A 315 15.32 -8.80 -29.85
N ASN A 316 16.61 -8.96 -30.13
CA ASN A 316 17.09 -9.68 -31.31
C ASN A 316 16.61 -11.14 -31.35
N ALA A 317 16.51 -11.82 -30.20
CA ALA A 317 16.03 -13.19 -30.12
C ALA A 317 14.53 -13.32 -30.44
N LEU A 318 13.74 -12.28 -30.13
CA LEU A 318 12.30 -12.22 -30.37
C LEU A 318 11.95 -11.65 -31.75
N ASP A 319 12.78 -10.75 -32.30
CA ASP A 319 12.58 -10.15 -33.64
C ASP A 319 12.55 -11.20 -34.76
N ILE A 320 13.15 -12.38 -34.53
CA ILE A 320 13.10 -13.54 -35.44
C ILE A 320 11.70 -14.17 -35.50
N GLY A 321 10.84 -13.90 -34.52
CA GLY A 321 9.51 -14.47 -34.39
C GLY A 321 9.51 -15.99 -34.19
N PRO A 322 10.27 -16.55 -33.23
CA PRO A 322 10.39 -17.99 -33.08
C PRO A 322 9.06 -18.64 -32.71
N SER A 323 8.82 -19.86 -33.25
CA SER A 323 7.64 -20.67 -32.91
C SER A 323 7.76 -21.36 -31.55
N SER A 324 8.97 -21.44 -30.99
CA SER A 324 9.22 -21.92 -29.64
C SER A 324 10.35 -21.14 -28.96
N LEU A 325 10.24 -20.97 -27.65
CA LEU A 325 11.25 -20.33 -26.81
C LEU A 325 11.73 -21.31 -25.74
N SER A 326 13.04 -21.46 -25.63
CA SER A 326 13.71 -22.13 -24.53
C SER A 326 14.54 -21.11 -23.77
N ILE A 327 14.15 -20.84 -22.52
CA ILE A 327 14.80 -19.86 -21.65
C ILE A 327 15.47 -20.62 -20.51
N ARG A 328 16.78 -20.41 -20.35
CA ARG A 328 17.47 -20.81 -19.11
C ARG A 328 17.59 -19.60 -18.22
N ALA A 329 17.05 -19.71 -17.02
CA ALA A 329 17.09 -18.67 -16.01
C ALA A 329 17.65 -19.21 -14.69
N LEU A 330 18.29 -18.35 -13.91
CA LEU A 330 18.56 -18.64 -12.50
C LEU A 330 17.36 -18.18 -11.69
N ASN A 331 16.80 -19.06 -10.85
CA ASN A 331 15.73 -18.68 -9.93
C ASN A 331 16.26 -17.86 -8.74
N ARG A 332 15.38 -17.51 -7.80
CA ARG A 332 15.72 -16.73 -6.59
C ARG A 332 16.74 -17.44 -5.70
N GLU A 333 16.79 -18.76 -5.76
CA GLU A 333 17.70 -19.65 -5.05
C GLU A 333 19.03 -19.88 -5.80
N MET A 334 19.24 -19.21 -6.94
CA MET A 334 20.42 -19.33 -7.81
C MET A 334 20.56 -20.69 -8.50
N GLU A 335 19.47 -21.43 -8.63
CA GLU A 335 19.41 -22.70 -9.34
C GLU A 335 19.05 -22.46 -10.81
N LEU A 336 19.75 -23.17 -11.71
CA LEU A 336 19.50 -23.06 -13.15
C LEU A 336 18.26 -23.85 -13.53
N VAL A 337 17.21 -23.14 -13.94
CA VAL A 337 15.95 -23.70 -14.41
C VAL A 337 15.80 -23.46 -15.91
N SER A 338 15.34 -24.50 -16.63
CA SER A 338 14.97 -24.39 -18.04
C SER A 338 13.45 -24.27 -18.16
N LYS A 339 13.00 -23.24 -18.87
CA LYS A 339 11.58 -22.92 -19.10
C LYS A 339 11.34 -22.90 -20.59
N GLU A 340 10.43 -23.76 -21.06
CA GLU A 340 10.09 -23.87 -22.48
C GLU A 340 8.67 -23.39 -22.74
N TYR A 341 8.49 -22.77 -23.90
CA TYR A 341 7.20 -22.34 -24.40
C TYR A 341 7.10 -22.65 -25.89
N ARG A 342 5.97 -23.22 -26.30
CA ARG A 342 5.63 -23.41 -27.70
C ARG A 342 4.55 -22.39 -28.04
N GLY A 343 4.89 -21.47 -28.93
CA GLY A 343 4.00 -20.42 -29.39
C GLY A 343 3.00 -20.90 -30.44
N HIS A 344 2.08 -20.01 -30.79
CA HIS A 344 1.13 -20.22 -31.89
C HIS A 344 1.74 -19.82 -33.24
N ILE A 345 0.96 -20.05 -34.31
CA ILE A 345 1.33 -19.97 -35.74
C ILE A 345 2.02 -18.65 -36.15
N TYR A 346 1.81 -17.55 -35.42
CA TYR A 346 2.31 -16.22 -35.77
C TYR A 346 3.67 -15.84 -35.16
N GLY A 347 4.34 -16.76 -34.45
CA GLY A 347 5.64 -16.52 -33.82
C GLY A 347 5.55 -15.63 -32.57
N ILE A 348 6.59 -15.65 -31.74
CA ILE A 348 6.63 -14.94 -30.46
C ILE A 348 7.36 -13.61 -30.63
N GLN A 349 6.66 -12.48 -30.45
CA GLN A 349 7.21 -11.13 -30.65
C GLN A 349 7.52 -10.38 -29.36
N ASP A 350 6.83 -10.70 -28.26
CA ASP A 350 7.08 -10.12 -26.94
C ASP A 350 6.97 -11.21 -25.86
N LEU A 351 7.94 -11.19 -24.94
CA LEU A 351 7.96 -12.08 -23.80
C LEU A 351 7.11 -11.53 -22.64
N GLY A 352 6.93 -10.21 -22.55
CA GLY A 352 6.23 -9.52 -21.48
C GLY A 352 6.97 -9.58 -20.15
N VAL A 353 8.25 -9.21 -20.17
CA VAL A 353 9.10 -9.05 -18.99
C VAL A 353 9.36 -7.57 -18.72
N VAL A 354 9.39 -7.18 -17.45
CA VAL A 354 9.93 -5.91 -16.99
C VAL A 354 11.33 -6.20 -16.47
N LEU A 355 12.33 -5.65 -17.13
CA LEU A 355 13.73 -5.89 -16.81
C LEU A 355 14.30 -4.77 -15.95
N ILE A 356 15.30 -5.11 -15.15
CA ILE A 356 16.16 -4.12 -14.52
C ILE A 356 17.18 -3.69 -15.59
N PRO A 357 17.30 -2.38 -15.87
CA PRO A 357 18.23 -1.89 -16.88
C PRO A 357 19.64 -2.42 -16.66
N ASP A 358 20.31 -2.78 -17.76
CA ASP A 358 21.67 -3.29 -17.67
C ASP A 358 22.67 -2.21 -17.23
N VAL A 359 23.84 -2.66 -16.79
CA VAL A 359 24.92 -1.79 -16.25
C VAL A 359 25.37 -0.73 -17.27
N HIS A 360 25.23 -0.98 -18.57
CA HIS A 360 25.72 -0.12 -19.65
C HIS A 360 24.68 0.93 -20.10
N ALA A 361 23.39 0.60 -20.10
CA ALA A 361 22.30 1.56 -20.35
C ALA A 361 22.29 2.67 -19.28
N TYR A 362 22.70 2.35 -18.06
CA TYR A 362 22.87 3.32 -16.98
C TYR A 362 24.03 4.32 -17.22
N ALA A 363 25.15 3.85 -17.77
CA ALA A 363 26.30 4.73 -18.08
C ALA A 363 25.96 5.77 -19.18
N PHE A 364 25.03 5.44 -20.08
CA PHE A 364 24.60 6.35 -21.15
C PHE A 364 23.50 7.33 -20.71
N ASN A 365 22.60 6.92 -19.80
CA ASN A 365 21.52 7.77 -19.29
C ASN A 365 21.92 8.66 -18.09
N SER A 366 22.93 8.27 -17.31
CA SER A 366 23.47 9.13 -16.22
C SER A 366 24.20 10.37 -16.75
N THR A 367 24.62 10.37 -18.02
CA THR A 367 25.10 11.58 -18.71
C THR A 367 23.97 12.49 -19.23
N SER A 368 22.74 11.98 -19.37
CA SER A 368 21.61 12.74 -19.93
C SER A 368 20.51 13.09 -18.92
N SER A 369 20.57 12.61 -17.67
CA SER A 369 19.63 12.99 -16.60
C SER A 369 20.19 14.06 -15.65
N ARG A 370 20.92 15.05 -16.17
CA ARG A 370 20.95 16.36 -15.49
C ARG A 370 19.56 16.95 -15.64
N GLY A 371 18.69 16.70 -14.66
CA GLY A 371 17.31 17.17 -14.69
C GLY A 371 17.26 18.69 -14.92
N ALA A 372 16.22 19.15 -15.62
CA ALA A 372 16.00 20.57 -15.93
C ALA A 372 16.07 21.49 -14.69
N ILE A 373 15.84 20.96 -13.49
CA ILE A 373 15.94 21.65 -12.20
C ILE A 373 17.40 21.85 -11.77
N SER A 374 18.29 20.88 -12.05
CA SER A 374 19.74 21.00 -11.79
C SER A 374 20.40 22.04 -12.71
N GLU A 375 20.00 22.09 -13.99
CA GLU A 375 20.43 23.15 -14.91
C GLU A 375 19.90 24.54 -14.51
N LEU A 376 18.69 24.62 -13.96
CA LEU A 376 18.12 25.87 -13.46
C LEU A 376 18.84 26.35 -12.20
N MET A 377 19.16 25.45 -11.27
CA MET A 377 19.91 25.75 -10.04
C MET A 377 21.35 26.19 -10.34
N ASP A 378 22.02 25.61 -11.33
CA ASP A 378 23.37 26.03 -11.74
C ASP A 378 23.36 27.39 -12.46
N ARG A 379 22.28 27.72 -13.20
CA ARG A 379 22.07 29.09 -13.73
C ARG A 379 21.81 30.13 -12.63
N PHE A 380 21.20 29.74 -11.52
CA PHE A 380 21.01 30.62 -10.35
C PHE A 380 22.28 30.76 -9.50
N ARG A 381 23.06 29.68 -9.34
CA ARG A 381 24.35 29.72 -8.63
C ARG A 381 25.44 30.46 -9.40
N SER A 382 25.48 30.37 -10.74
CA SER A 382 26.42 31.13 -11.57
C SER A 382 26.11 32.62 -11.67
N LYS A 383 24.87 33.05 -11.35
CA LYS A 383 24.47 34.47 -11.28
C LYS A 383 24.63 35.11 -9.89
N GLY A 384 25.03 34.34 -8.87
CA GLY A 384 25.20 34.82 -7.49
C GLY A 384 26.56 35.45 -7.16
N ASN A 385 27.44 35.67 -8.15
CA ASN A 385 28.75 36.33 -7.98
C ASN A 385 28.76 37.78 -8.50
N TRP A 386 27.71 38.54 -8.22
CA TRP A 386 27.71 39.99 -8.41
C TRP A 386 27.07 40.63 -7.18
N PHE A 387 27.92 40.91 -6.19
CA PHE A 387 27.89 41.95 -5.15
C PHE A 387 28.67 41.49 -3.93
N ARG A 388 29.98 41.33 -4.15
CA ARG A 388 31.01 41.53 -3.13
C ARG A 388 31.92 42.64 -3.66
N ASN A 389 31.53 43.87 -3.35
CA ASN A 389 32.38 44.99 -2.96
C ASN A 389 31.46 46.11 -2.47
#